data_AF-A0AAV1IH96-F1
#
_entry.id   AF-A0AAV1IH96-F1
#
_cell.length_a   1.000
_cell.length_b   1.000
_cell.length_c   1.000
_cell.angle_alpha   90.00
_cell.angle_beta   90.00
_cell.angle_gamma   90.00
#
_symmetry.space_group_name_H-M   'P 1'
#
loop_
_entity.id
_entity.type
_entity.pdbx_description
1 polymer ?
#
loop_
_entity_poly.entity_id
_entity_poly.type
_entity_poly.pdbx_seq_one_letter_code
_entity_poly.pdbx_strand_id
1 'polypeptide(L)'
;MHEVNVLTASAASEIGSLRLWSHPRATSSRRGPKVRSASSVQQHFELHVCTNKTCKKQGCKEVLKFAKDLAIEQLQIEEVGCLGGCGSGPNMILMPGAVPLRHISTPAKVTDVLRRLCALEVPESLLKATEKRLAGNAEARSGDLQRAVQLFTEGIEQSPPSGVHMLYSNRAGARLTLGDKTGAVDDANTAAALSPQGFHTAYIRQVEAYAALGKYREADAALQAAGRKSASFRETKEYKSLSSQLKAALQGSRR
;
A
#
# COMPACT_ATOMS: atom_id res chain seq x y z
N MET A 1 49.73 5.47 -26.26
CA MET A 1 50.68 6.19 -25.39
C MET A 1 49.95 6.33 -24.06
N HIS A 2 50.10 5.36 -23.16
CA HIS A 2 51.03 5.40 -22.00
C HIS A 2 50.54 6.48 -21.00
N GLU A 3 50.18 6.20 -19.75
CA GLU A 3 50.74 5.24 -18.80
C GLU A 3 49.76 4.92 -17.65
N VAL A 4 49.93 3.70 -17.14
CA VAL A 4 49.49 3.15 -15.86
C VAL A 4 50.50 3.51 -14.77
N ASN A 5 50.06 3.81 -13.54
CA ASN A 5 50.92 3.76 -12.35
C ASN A 5 50.02 3.51 -11.12
N VAL A 6 49.85 2.25 -10.67
CA VAL A 6 50.69 1.44 -9.77
C VAL A 6 50.73 1.96 -8.33
N LEU A 7 50.18 1.09 -7.47
CA LEU A 7 50.19 1.08 -6.01
C LEU A 7 51.61 0.99 -5.45
N THR A 8 51.87 1.68 -4.33
CA THR A 8 52.96 1.31 -3.42
C THR A 8 52.47 1.32 -1.97
N ALA A 9 52.52 0.16 -1.34
CA ALA A 9 52.39 -0.06 0.09
C ALA A 9 53.79 -0.17 0.73
N SER A 10 53.98 0.44 1.90
CA SER A 10 55.05 0.19 2.89
C SER A 10 54.79 1.16 4.06
N ALA A 11 54.97 0.90 5.35
CA ALA A 11 55.68 -0.14 6.08
C ALA A 11 55.05 -0.28 7.47
N ALA A 12 55.10 -1.49 8.03
CA ALA A 12 54.98 -1.74 9.46
C ALA A 12 56.36 -2.13 9.99
N SER A 13 56.81 -1.54 11.09
CA SER A 13 57.50 -2.23 12.20
C SER A 13 57.93 -1.20 13.24
N GLU A 14 57.59 -1.42 14.51
CA GLU A 14 58.55 -1.18 15.58
C GLU A 14 58.25 -2.11 16.77
N ILE A 15 59.31 -2.81 17.14
CA ILE A 15 59.38 -3.89 18.12
C ILE A 15 59.96 -3.29 19.40
N GLY A 16 59.28 -3.49 20.54
CA GLY A 16 59.78 -3.16 21.87
C GLY A 16 59.62 -4.32 22.85
N SER A 17 60.68 -5.12 22.98
CA SER A 17 60.96 -6.11 24.05
C SER A 17 61.13 -5.41 25.41
N LEU A 18 61.09 -5.97 26.62
CA LEU A 18 60.94 -7.28 27.24
C LEU A 18 60.81 -6.96 28.76
N ARG A 19 60.08 -7.77 29.54
CA ARG A 19 60.53 -8.24 30.86
C ARG A 19 59.63 -9.35 31.39
N LEU A 20 60.30 -10.39 31.87
CA LEU A 20 59.82 -11.69 32.32
C LEU A 20 59.72 -11.75 33.85
N TRP A 21 59.01 -12.79 34.31
CA TRP A 21 58.87 -13.36 35.67
C TRP A 21 57.68 -12.84 36.48
N SER A 22 56.86 -13.66 37.15
CA SER A 22 56.81 -15.12 37.41
C SER A 22 55.44 -15.45 38.03
N HIS A 23 54.90 -16.65 37.77
CA HIS A 23 53.64 -17.15 38.34
C HIS A 23 53.79 -17.41 39.86
N PRO A 24 52.69 -17.41 40.66
CA PRO A 24 51.98 -18.67 40.86
C PRO A 24 50.45 -18.59 41.11
N ARG A 25 49.84 -19.75 40.83
CA ARG A 25 48.70 -20.41 41.48
C ARG A 25 47.28 -20.11 40.96
N ALA A 26 46.76 -21.15 40.30
CA ALA A 26 45.37 -21.35 39.95
C ALA A 26 44.47 -21.37 41.19
N THR A 27 43.30 -20.73 41.10
CA THR A 27 41.99 -21.32 41.48
C THR A 27 40.83 -20.47 40.95
N SER A 28 39.72 -21.16 40.67
CA SER A 28 38.37 -20.69 40.31
C SER A 28 38.08 -20.52 38.81
N SER A 29 37.33 -21.48 38.30
CA SER A 29 36.68 -21.42 36.99
C SER A 29 35.70 -20.25 36.96
N ARG A 30 36.11 -19.11 36.40
CA ARG A 30 35.18 -18.09 35.96
C ARG A 30 34.48 -18.63 34.72
N ARG A 31 33.25 -19.11 34.89
CA ARG A 31 32.32 -19.28 33.77
C ARG A 31 32.21 -17.92 33.10
N GLY A 32 32.75 -17.79 31.88
CA GLY A 32 32.55 -16.63 31.05
C GLY A 32 31.04 -16.35 30.92
N PRO A 33 30.62 -15.09 30.79
CA PRO A 33 29.22 -14.77 30.60
C PRO A 33 28.71 -15.59 29.42
N LYS A 34 27.72 -16.46 29.67
CA LYS A 34 26.97 -17.13 28.61
C LYS A 34 26.46 -16.02 27.71
N VAL A 35 27.01 -15.90 26.52
CA VAL A 35 26.40 -15.15 25.42
C VAL A 35 25.06 -15.84 25.21
N ARG A 36 24.01 -15.30 25.84
CA ARG A 36 22.64 -15.66 25.50
C ARG A 36 22.53 -15.22 24.05
N SER A 37 22.47 -16.18 23.14
CA SER A 37 21.99 -15.91 21.79
C SER A 37 20.68 -15.15 21.97
N ALA A 38 20.68 -13.87 21.62
CA ALA A 38 19.47 -13.08 21.62
C ALA A 38 18.52 -13.77 20.65
N SER A 39 17.58 -14.55 21.20
CA SER A 39 16.34 -14.85 20.50
C SER A 39 15.78 -13.49 20.13
N SER A 40 15.89 -13.13 18.86
CA SER A 40 15.38 -11.88 18.33
C SER A 40 13.86 -11.93 18.50
N VAL A 41 13.36 -11.42 19.62
CA VAL A 41 11.93 -11.21 19.80
C VAL A 41 11.53 -10.25 18.70
N GLN A 42 10.81 -10.77 17.70
CA GLN A 42 10.27 -9.96 16.62
C GLN A 42 9.33 -8.94 17.27
N GLN A 43 9.72 -7.68 17.25
CA GLN A 43 8.89 -6.61 17.81
C GLN A 43 7.68 -6.42 16.89
N HIS A 44 6.48 -6.51 17.47
CA HIS A 44 5.24 -6.16 16.81
C HIS A 44 4.93 -4.68 17.07
N PHE A 45 4.49 -3.99 16.04
CA PHE A 45 4.13 -2.57 16.07
C PHE A 45 2.64 -2.40 15.81
N GLU A 46 2.04 -1.39 16.42
CA GLU A 46 0.70 -0.93 16.08
C GLU A 46 0.76 0.52 15.63
N LEU A 47 0.21 0.81 14.46
CA LEU A 47 0.08 2.17 13.96
C LEU A 47 -1.40 2.59 14.03
N HIS A 48 -1.71 3.44 15.00
CA HIS A 48 -3.05 3.95 15.23
C HIS A 48 -3.23 5.22 14.41
N VAL A 49 -4.10 5.18 13.40
CA VAL A 49 -4.31 6.27 12.44
C VAL A 49 -5.60 7.01 12.76
N CYS A 50 -5.50 8.31 13.03
CA CYS A 50 -6.65 9.16 13.29
C CYS A 50 -7.51 9.30 12.03
N THR A 51 -8.78 8.91 12.11
CA THR A 51 -9.76 9.04 11.02
C THR A 51 -10.84 10.08 11.31
N ASN A 52 -10.59 11.02 12.24
CA ASN A 52 -11.52 12.12 12.50
C ASN A 52 -11.67 13.05 11.26
N LYS A 53 -12.73 13.85 11.22
CA LYS A 53 -13.14 14.70 10.07
C LYS A 53 -11.98 15.53 9.48
N THR A 54 -11.17 16.17 10.33
CA THR A 54 -10.02 16.99 9.88
C THR A 54 -8.94 16.13 9.22
N CYS A 55 -8.56 15.00 9.83
CA CYS A 55 -7.56 14.09 9.27
C CYS A 55 -8.03 13.46 7.95
N LYS A 56 -9.33 13.15 7.83
CA LYS A 56 -9.94 12.69 6.57
C LYS A 56 -9.76 13.69 5.43
N LYS A 57 -9.96 14.99 5.71
CA LYS A 57 -9.71 16.07 4.73
C LYS A 57 -8.24 16.22 4.36
N GLN A 58 -7.33 15.84 5.25
CA GLN A 58 -5.88 15.90 5.04
C GLN A 58 -5.31 14.64 4.37
N GLY A 59 -6.15 13.68 3.96
CA GLY A 59 -5.72 12.50 3.21
C GLY A 59 -5.42 11.25 4.05
N CYS A 60 -5.81 11.21 5.33
CA CYS A 60 -5.50 10.06 6.19
C CYS A 60 -6.07 8.71 5.68
N LYS A 61 -7.16 8.74 4.89
CA LYS A 61 -7.75 7.53 4.29
C LYS A 61 -6.81 6.84 3.31
N GLU A 62 -6.10 7.63 2.50
CA GLU A 62 -5.17 7.08 1.50
C GLU A 62 -3.94 6.49 2.16
N VAL A 63 -3.45 7.17 3.19
CA VAL A 63 -2.36 6.72 4.06
C VAL A 63 -2.72 5.43 4.79
N LEU A 64 -3.90 5.38 5.40
CA LEU A 64 -4.41 4.18 6.06
C LEU A 64 -4.50 3.01 5.09
N LYS A 65 -5.01 3.25 3.88
CA LYS A 65 -5.10 2.22 2.84
C LYS A 65 -3.72 1.71 2.43
N PHE A 66 -2.79 2.63 2.15
CA PHE A 66 -1.40 2.29 1.87
C PHE A 66 -0.77 1.46 2.98
N ALA A 67 -0.93 1.86 4.24
CA ALA A 67 -0.38 1.14 5.38
C ALA A 67 -0.96 -0.28 5.51
N LYS A 68 -2.26 -0.47 5.23
CA LYS A 68 -2.89 -1.79 5.17
C LYS A 68 -2.38 -2.63 4.00
N ASP A 69 -2.17 -2.01 2.84
CA ASP A 69 -1.67 -2.68 1.63
C ASP A 69 -0.22 -3.18 1.78
N LEU A 70 0.55 -2.68 2.75
CA LEU A 70 1.89 -3.20 3.07
C LEU A 70 1.87 -4.67 3.49
N ALA A 71 0.79 -5.12 4.14
CA ALA A 71 0.62 -6.49 4.64
C ALA A 71 1.84 -7.04 5.40
N ILE A 72 2.53 -6.18 6.15
CA ILE A 72 3.69 -6.55 6.97
C ILE A 72 3.18 -7.25 8.24
N GLU A 73 3.59 -8.50 8.45
CA GLU A 73 3.13 -9.33 9.59
C GLU A 73 3.43 -8.70 10.95
N GLN A 74 4.53 -7.95 11.06
CA GLN A 74 4.94 -7.28 12.29
C GLN A 74 4.21 -5.95 12.54
N LEU A 75 3.32 -5.51 11.65
CA LEU A 75 2.68 -4.20 11.71
C LEU A 75 1.15 -4.32 11.66
N GLN A 76 0.50 -3.97 12.77
CA GLN A 76 -0.95 -3.85 12.85
C GLN A 76 -1.38 -2.40 12.60
N ILE A 77 -2.42 -2.20 11.78
CA ILE A 77 -2.93 -0.87 11.44
C ILE A 77 -4.34 -0.69 12.03
N GLU A 78 -4.48 0.25 12.95
CA GLU A 78 -5.75 0.52 13.64
C GLU A 78 -6.35 1.86 13.25
N GLU A 79 -7.66 1.87 13.00
CA GLU A 79 -8.42 3.10 12.78
C GLU A 79 -8.95 3.60 14.12
N VAL A 80 -8.54 4.81 14.50
CA VAL A 80 -8.95 5.41 15.77
C VAL A 80 -9.69 6.72 15.58
N GLY A 81 -10.41 7.11 16.63
CA GLY A 81 -11.08 8.40 16.73
C GLY A 81 -10.09 9.57 16.80
N CYS A 82 -10.58 10.72 17.26
CA CYS A 82 -9.71 11.89 17.43
C CYS A 82 -8.64 11.60 18.50
N LEU A 83 -7.37 11.75 18.14
CA LEU A 83 -6.22 11.59 19.05
C LEU A 83 -5.88 12.88 19.82
N GLY A 84 -6.82 13.82 19.88
CA GLY A 84 -6.64 15.13 20.51
C GLY A 84 -6.04 16.20 19.60
N GLY A 85 -6.29 17.47 19.95
CA GLY A 85 -5.69 18.63 19.29
C GLY A 85 -6.11 18.87 17.83
N CYS A 86 -7.36 18.59 17.43
CA CYS A 86 -7.78 18.72 16.02
C CYS A 86 -7.35 20.05 15.37
N GLY A 87 -6.60 19.97 14.25
CA GLY A 87 -5.93 21.10 13.59
C GLY A 87 -4.40 21.08 13.75
N SER A 88 -3.90 20.69 14.93
CA SER A 88 -2.46 20.70 15.26
C SER A 88 -1.95 19.40 15.89
N GLY A 89 -2.83 18.49 16.30
CA GLY A 89 -2.54 17.28 17.06
C GLY A 89 -1.93 16.15 16.24
N PRO A 90 -1.46 15.08 16.90
CA PRO A 90 -0.96 13.91 16.19
C PRO A 90 -2.06 13.31 15.33
N ASN A 91 -1.70 12.96 14.10
CA ASN A 91 -2.61 12.23 13.22
C ASN A 91 -2.33 10.72 13.24
N MET A 92 -1.26 10.29 13.93
CA MET A 92 -1.01 8.89 14.24
C MET A 92 -0.31 8.73 15.60
N ILE A 93 -0.44 7.54 16.18
CA ILE A 93 0.37 7.07 17.31
C ILE A 93 1.02 5.74 16.91
N LEU A 94 2.32 5.60 17.18
CA LEU A 94 3.05 4.35 17.00
C LEU A 94 3.26 3.66 18.35
N MET A 95 2.90 2.39 18.41
CA MET A 95 3.13 1.48 19.52
C MET A 95 4.17 0.42 19.12
N PRO A 96 4.96 -0.12 20.08
CA PRO A 96 4.99 0.24 21.50
C PRO A 96 5.65 1.61 21.77
N GLY A 97 5.33 2.24 22.90
CA GLY A 97 5.92 3.52 23.33
C GLY A 97 5.04 4.76 23.14
N ALA A 98 3.85 4.61 22.54
CA ALA A 98 2.87 5.69 22.36
C ALA A 98 3.46 6.95 21.72
N VAL A 99 4.30 6.77 20.70
CA VAL A 99 5.02 7.87 20.04
C VAL A 99 4.04 8.68 19.20
N PRO A 100 3.79 9.98 19.51
CA PRO A 100 2.85 10.80 18.75
C PRO A 100 3.50 11.30 17.46
N LEU A 101 2.85 11.07 16.32
CA LEU A 101 3.32 11.48 15.00
C LEU A 101 2.41 12.54 14.40
N ARG A 102 3.01 13.60 13.85
CA ARG A 102 2.30 14.76 13.30
C ARG A 102 2.55 14.88 11.80
N HIS A 103 1.56 15.40 11.09
CA HIS A 103 1.63 15.69 9.65
C HIS A 103 1.99 14.49 8.76
N ILE A 104 1.66 13.26 9.18
CA ILE A 104 1.88 12.04 8.40
C ILE A 104 0.72 11.81 7.43
N SER A 105 0.69 12.59 6.35
CA SER A 105 -0.42 12.62 5.39
C SER A 105 -0.10 12.01 4.03
N THR A 106 1.09 11.43 3.85
CA THR A 106 1.51 10.82 2.58
C THR A 106 2.13 9.44 2.79
N PRO A 107 2.03 8.53 1.80
CA PRO A 107 2.71 7.23 1.83
C PRO A 107 4.22 7.32 2.10
N ALA A 108 4.90 8.32 1.53
CA ALA A 108 6.33 8.56 1.77
C ALA A 108 6.62 8.82 3.25
N LYS A 109 5.81 9.65 3.92
CA LYS A 109 6.00 9.92 5.37
C LYS A 109 5.73 8.71 6.24
N VAL A 110 4.76 7.87 5.86
CA VAL A 110 4.53 6.58 6.55
C VAL A 110 5.75 5.68 6.38
N THR A 111 6.27 5.59 5.16
CA THR A 111 7.47 4.80 4.84
C THR A 111 8.67 5.26 5.67
N ASP A 112 8.88 6.57 5.80
CA ASP A 112 9.95 7.13 6.63
C ASP A 112 9.79 6.78 8.11
N VAL A 113 8.56 6.83 8.64
CA VAL A 113 8.24 6.41 10.01
C VAL A 113 8.58 4.94 10.21
N LEU A 114 8.09 4.06 9.34
CA LEU A 114 8.30 2.62 9.43
C LEU A 114 9.78 2.25 9.33
N ARG A 115 10.52 2.89 8.42
CA ARG A 115 11.96 2.66 8.28
C ARG A 115 12.73 3.13 9.51
N ARG A 116 12.46 4.35 10.00
CA ARG A 116 13.27 4.97 11.06
C ARG A 116 12.93 4.47 12.45
N LEU A 117 11.66 4.24 12.74
CA LEU A 117 11.18 3.91 14.08
C LEU A 117 10.92 2.42 14.28
N CYS A 118 10.64 1.69 13.19
CA CYS A 118 10.33 0.26 13.26
C CYS A 118 11.39 -0.63 12.60
N ALA A 119 12.35 -0.06 11.87
CA ALA A 119 13.27 -0.79 11.00
C ALA A 119 12.55 -1.74 10.02
N LEU A 120 11.35 -1.36 9.58
CA LEU A 120 10.54 -2.11 8.63
C LEU A 120 10.79 -1.59 7.21
N GLU A 121 11.09 -2.51 6.30
CA GLU A 121 11.28 -2.20 4.88
C GLU A 121 9.94 -2.12 4.15
N VAL A 122 9.86 -1.17 3.23
CA VAL A 122 8.67 -0.95 2.38
C VAL A 122 9.08 -1.15 0.93
N PRO A 123 8.40 -2.02 0.17
CA PRO A 123 8.70 -2.22 -1.24
C PRO A 123 8.60 -0.91 -2.02
N GLU A 124 9.69 -0.51 -2.68
CA GLU A 124 9.75 0.74 -3.44
C GLU A 124 8.70 0.77 -4.57
N SER A 125 8.44 -0.37 -5.20
CA SER A 125 7.39 -0.54 -6.20
C SER A 125 6.00 -0.21 -5.65
N LEU A 126 5.70 -0.62 -4.41
CA LEU A 126 4.41 -0.32 -3.76
C LEU A 126 4.28 1.17 -3.45
N LEU A 127 5.34 1.81 -2.95
CA LEU A 127 5.36 3.24 -2.70
C LEU A 127 5.12 4.02 -4.00
N LYS A 128 5.92 3.75 -5.04
CA LYS A 128 5.79 4.42 -6.35
C LYS A 128 4.42 4.19 -6.97
N ALA A 129 3.92 2.95 -6.99
CA ALA A 129 2.59 2.63 -7.52
C ALA A 129 1.48 3.39 -6.79
N THR A 130 1.61 3.52 -5.46
CA THR A 130 0.66 4.27 -4.63
C THR A 130 0.71 5.76 -4.95
N GLU A 131 1.89 6.36 -5.05
CA GLU A 131 2.04 7.77 -5.42
C GLU A 131 1.44 8.07 -6.79
N LYS A 132 1.69 7.20 -7.78
CA LYS A 132 1.08 7.28 -9.11
C LYS A 132 -0.43 7.15 -9.06
N ARG A 133 -0.98 6.23 -8.24
CA ARG A 133 -2.42 6.12 -8.01
C ARG A 133 -3.01 7.40 -7.42
N LEU A 134 -2.35 8.01 -6.43
CA LEU A 134 -2.84 9.22 -5.77
C LEU A 134 -2.77 10.44 -6.70
N ALA A 135 -1.69 10.57 -7.47
CA ALA A 135 -1.56 11.59 -8.50
C ALA A 135 -2.62 11.40 -9.58
N GLY A 136 -2.79 10.19 -10.13
CA GLY A 136 -3.83 9.92 -11.14
C GLY A 136 -5.24 10.19 -10.62
N ASN A 137 -5.51 9.90 -9.35
CA ASN A 137 -6.78 10.27 -8.70
C ASN A 137 -6.97 11.80 -8.59
N ALA A 138 -5.88 12.56 -8.39
CA ALA A 138 -5.93 14.01 -8.36
C ALA A 138 -6.24 14.58 -9.75
N GLU A 139 -5.58 14.06 -10.78
CA GLU A 139 -5.84 14.47 -12.17
C GLU A 139 -7.25 14.11 -12.63
N ALA A 140 -7.74 12.91 -12.28
CA ALA A 140 -9.12 12.53 -12.59
C ALA A 140 -10.14 13.46 -11.92
N ARG A 141 -9.84 14.00 -10.73
CA ARG A 141 -10.70 14.99 -10.04
C ARG A 141 -10.56 16.40 -10.61
N SER A 142 -9.39 16.77 -11.15
CA SER A 142 -9.19 18.06 -11.83
C SER A 142 -9.81 18.07 -13.23
N GLY A 143 -10.08 16.89 -13.80
CA GLY A 143 -10.69 16.71 -15.11
C GLY A 143 -9.69 16.27 -16.19
N ASP A 144 -8.39 16.22 -15.88
CA ASP A 144 -7.38 15.68 -16.80
C ASP A 144 -7.36 14.15 -16.75
N LEU A 145 -8.35 13.56 -17.40
CA LEU A 145 -8.52 12.10 -17.46
C LEU A 145 -7.41 11.42 -18.28
N GLN A 146 -6.83 12.10 -19.26
CA GLN A 146 -5.74 11.54 -20.07
C GLN A 146 -4.48 11.38 -19.21
N ARG A 147 -4.11 12.43 -18.47
CA ARG A 147 -3.00 12.35 -17.52
C ARG A 147 -3.27 11.34 -16.42
N ALA A 148 -4.52 11.24 -15.93
CA ALA A 148 -4.90 10.22 -14.97
C ALA A 148 -4.65 8.79 -15.50
N VAL A 149 -5.09 8.48 -16.72
CA VAL A 149 -4.85 7.18 -17.38
C VAL A 149 -3.35 6.89 -17.51
N GLN A 150 -2.54 7.89 -17.87
CA GLN A 150 -1.09 7.75 -17.97
C GLN A 150 -0.49 7.41 -16.60
N LEU A 151 -0.83 8.17 -15.55
CA LEU A 151 -0.34 7.94 -14.20
C LEU A 151 -0.74 6.57 -13.66
N PHE A 152 -1.97 6.12 -13.91
CA PHE A 152 -2.37 4.76 -13.52
C PHE A 152 -1.58 3.69 -14.26
N THR A 153 -1.24 3.93 -15.53
CA THR A 153 -0.41 3.02 -16.33
C THR A 153 1.02 2.94 -15.77
N GLU A 154 1.65 4.09 -15.53
CA GLU A 154 2.97 4.17 -14.89
C GLU A 154 2.99 3.47 -13.52
N GLY A 155 1.88 3.53 -12.78
CA GLY A 155 1.71 2.84 -11.50
C GLY A 155 1.58 1.32 -11.64
N ILE A 156 0.89 0.82 -12.67
CA ILE A 156 0.77 -0.61 -12.98
C ILE A 156 2.13 -1.18 -13.36
N GLU A 157 2.91 -0.44 -14.15
CA GLU A 157 4.26 -0.84 -14.59
C GLU A 157 5.25 -1.02 -13.42
N GLN A 158 5.00 -0.38 -12.27
CA GLN A 158 5.80 -0.62 -11.06
C GLN A 158 5.69 -2.05 -10.53
N SER A 159 4.70 -2.83 -10.99
CA SER A 159 4.44 -4.20 -10.55
C SER A 159 4.39 -4.32 -9.02
N PRO A 160 3.52 -3.54 -8.34
CA PRO A 160 3.47 -3.56 -6.89
C PRO A 160 2.97 -4.93 -6.40
N PRO A 161 3.48 -5.42 -5.25
CA PRO A 161 3.10 -6.72 -4.69
C PRO A 161 1.62 -6.76 -4.25
N SER A 162 1.00 -5.60 -4.04
CA SER A 162 -0.38 -5.45 -3.61
C SER A 162 -1.01 -4.19 -4.20
N GLY A 163 -2.34 -4.05 -4.08
CA GLY A 163 -3.06 -2.84 -4.47
C GLY A 163 -3.21 -2.57 -5.98
N VAL A 164 -2.61 -3.38 -6.86
CA VAL A 164 -2.67 -3.18 -8.32
C VAL A 164 -4.10 -3.18 -8.87
N HIS A 165 -5.03 -3.94 -8.27
CA HIS A 165 -6.44 -3.97 -8.63
C HIS A 165 -7.10 -2.58 -8.56
N MET A 166 -6.63 -1.69 -7.67
CA MET A 166 -7.13 -0.32 -7.59
C MET A 166 -6.71 0.53 -8.79
N LEU A 167 -5.47 0.36 -9.28
CA LEU A 167 -4.96 1.10 -10.43
C LEU A 167 -5.77 0.74 -11.68
N TYR A 168 -6.00 -0.56 -11.92
CA TYR A 168 -6.88 -1.02 -12.99
C TYR A 168 -8.31 -0.48 -12.82
N SER A 169 -8.89 -0.55 -11.61
CA SER A 169 -10.24 -0.04 -11.36
C SER A 169 -10.37 1.47 -11.63
N ASN A 170 -9.36 2.25 -11.25
CA ASN A 170 -9.34 3.69 -11.49
C ASN A 170 -9.12 4.04 -12.96
N ARG A 171 -8.21 3.32 -13.64
CA ARG A 171 -7.96 3.48 -15.07
C ARG A 171 -9.18 3.10 -15.91
N ALA A 172 -9.91 2.04 -15.54
CA ALA A 172 -11.19 1.68 -16.13
C ALA A 172 -12.19 2.84 -16.02
N GLY A 173 -12.34 3.43 -14.83
CA GLY A 173 -13.21 4.57 -14.62
C GLY A 173 -12.84 5.78 -15.50
N ALA A 174 -11.56 6.13 -15.57
CA ALA A 174 -11.09 7.24 -16.40
C ALA A 174 -11.29 6.96 -17.91
N ARG A 175 -11.01 5.73 -18.37
CA ARG A 175 -11.25 5.29 -19.75
C ARG A 175 -12.73 5.33 -20.13
N LEU A 176 -13.64 4.95 -19.23
CA LEU A 176 -15.08 5.06 -19.47
C LEU A 176 -15.49 6.51 -19.73
N THR A 177 -15.01 7.44 -18.90
CA THR A 177 -15.34 8.87 -19.07
C THR A 177 -14.72 9.44 -20.36
N LEU A 178 -13.56 8.95 -20.79
CA LEU A 178 -12.95 9.28 -22.08
C LEU A 178 -13.61 8.61 -23.29
N GLY A 179 -14.54 7.67 -23.07
CA GLY A 179 -15.20 6.93 -24.14
C GLY A 179 -14.45 5.69 -24.65
N ASP A 180 -13.28 5.35 -24.09
CA ASP A 180 -12.58 4.09 -24.34
C ASP A 180 -13.23 2.95 -23.56
N LYS A 181 -14.40 2.53 -24.05
CA LYS A 181 -15.24 1.50 -23.43
C LYS A 181 -14.57 0.12 -23.48
N THR A 182 -13.85 -0.17 -24.56
CA THR A 182 -13.14 -1.44 -24.74
C THR A 182 -11.98 -1.58 -23.75
N GLY A 183 -11.09 -0.59 -23.67
CA GLY A 183 -9.98 -0.61 -22.72
C GLY A 183 -10.46 -0.53 -21.28
N ALA A 184 -11.63 0.06 -21.02
CA ALA A 184 -12.25 0.04 -19.71
C ALA A 184 -12.76 -1.36 -19.31
N VAL A 185 -13.32 -2.14 -20.23
CA VAL A 185 -13.75 -3.52 -19.95
C VAL A 185 -12.54 -4.38 -19.60
N ASP A 186 -11.44 -4.27 -20.35
CA ASP A 186 -10.23 -5.03 -20.10
C ASP A 186 -9.64 -4.73 -18.72
N ASP A 187 -9.55 -3.45 -18.37
CA ASP A 187 -9.09 -3.02 -17.05
C ASP A 187 -10.05 -3.45 -15.94
N ALA A 188 -11.36 -3.32 -16.14
CA ALA A 188 -12.35 -3.67 -15.11
C ALA A 188 -12.42 -5.18 -14.85
N ASN A 189 -12.28 -6.00 -15.90
CA ASN A 189 -12.16 -7.45 -15.77
C ASN A 189 -10.90 -7.82 -14.98
N THR A 190 -9.77 -7.20 -15.30
CA THR A 190 -8.50 -7.40 -14.59
C THR A 190 -8.62 -6.98 -13.13
N ALA A 191 -9.21 -5.83 -12.85
CA ALA A 191 -9.46 -5.35 -11.50
C ALA A 191 -10.33 -6.32 -10.69
N ALA A 192 -11.42 -6.84 -11.27
CA ALA A 192 -12.32 -7.78 -10.60
C ALA A 192 -11.69 -9.16 -10.36
N ALA A 193 -10.77 -9.59 -11.23
CA ALA A 193 -10.01 -10.83 -11.05
C ALA A 193 -9.00 -10.72 -9.91
N LEU A 194 -8.35 -9.56 -9.75
CA LEU A 194 -7.30 -9.31 -8.76
C LEU A 194 -7.83 -8.74 -7.43
N SER A 195 -9.10 -8.33 -7.37
CA SER A 195 -9.65 -7.65 -6.20
C SER A 195 -9.77 -8.58 -4.99
N PRO A 196 -9.34 -8.14 -3.79
CA PRO A 196 -9.60 -8.88 -2.56
C PRO A 196 -11.09 -8.87 -2.22
N GLN A 197 -11.50 -9.79 -1.34
CA GLN A 197 -12.87 -9.81 -0.84
C GLN A 197 -13.21 -8.46 -0.17
N GLY A 198 -14.40 -7.93 -0.44
CA GLY A 198 -14.84 -6.63 0.08
C GLY A 198 -14.54 -5.43 -0.82
N PHE A 199 -13.67 -5.54 -1.83
CA PHE A 199 -13.45 -4.44 -2.78
C PHE A 199 -14.51 -4.40 -3.90
N HIS A 200 -15.72 -3.99 -3.55
CA HIS A 200 -16.88 -4.00 -4.46
C HIS A 200 -16.75 -3.05 -5.66
N THR A 201 -15.91 -2.01 -5.55
CA THR A 201 -15.68 -1.04 -6.62
C THR A 201 -15.19 -1.69 -7.92
N ALA A 202 -14.39 -2.76 -7.85
CA ALA A 202 -13.96 -3.48 -9.05
C ALA A 202 -15.15 -4.10 -9.82
N TYR A 203 -16.08 -4.73 -9.11
CA TYR A 203 -17.28 -5.31 -9.73
C TYR A 203 -18.22 -4.24 -10.28
N ILE A 204 -18.36 -3.11 -9.59
CA ILE A 204 -19.14 -1.97 -10.08
C ILE A 204 -18.56 -1.46 -11.41
N ARG A 205 -17.24 -1.25 -11.49
CA ARG A 205 -16.58 -0.84 -12.74
C ARG A 205 -16.77 -1.84 -13.87
N GLN A 206 -16.75 -3.13 -13.57
CA GLN A 206 -16.97 -4.18 -14.56
C GLN A 206 -18.39 -4.11 -15.14
N VAL A 207 -19.40 -3.95 -14.29
CA VAL A 207 -20.80 -3.80 -14.70
C VAL A 207 -21.00 -2.54 -15.54
N GLU A 208 -20.47 -1.41 -15.08
CA GLU A 208 -20.53 -0.12 -15.80
C GLU A 208 -19.87 -0.22 -17.18
N ALA A 209 -18.72 -0.89 -17.28
CA ALA A 209 -18.00 -1.04 -18.53
C ALA A 209 -18.76 -1.91 -19.55
N TYR A 210 -19.35 -3.03 -19.10
CA TYR A 210 -20.22 -3.84 -19.97
C TYR A 210 -21.46 -3.07 -20.40
N ALA A 211 -22.12 -2.37 -19.47
CA ALA A 211 -23.29 -1.55 -19.77
C ALA A 211 -22.97 -0.43 -20.78
N ALA A 212 -21.80 0.20 -20.68
CA ALA A 212 -21.36 1.24 -21.62
C ALA A 212 -21.21 0.72 -23.06
N LEU A 213 -20.89 -0.56 -23.24
CA LEU A 213 -20.87 -1.26 -24.54
C LEU A 213 -22.24 -1.79 -24.98
N GLY A 214 -23.31 -1.58 -24.20
CA GLY A 214 -24.63 -2.17 -24.46
C GLY A 214 -24.71 -3.66 -24.16
N LYS A 215 -23.68 -4.25 -23.55
CA LYS A 215 -23.59 -5.68 -23.19
C LYS A 215 -24.32 -5.96 -21.88
N TYR A 216 -25.63 -5.70 -21.86
CA TYR A 216 -26.43 -5.75 -20.62
C TYR A 216 -26.58 -7.15 -20.03
N ARG A 217 -26.50 -8.21 -20.85
CA ARG A 217 -26.54 -9.60 -20.35
C ARG A 217 -25.26 -9.95 -19.62
N GLU A 218 -24.12 -9.55 -20.17
CA GLU A 218 -22.81 -9.73 -19.57
C GLU A 218 -22.67 -8.90 -18.29
N ALA A 219 -23.20 -7.67 -18.28
CA ALA A 219 -23.27 -6.82 -17.10
C ALA A 219 -24.10 -7.47 -15.97
N ASP A 220 -25.28 -8.01 -16.26
CA ASP A 220 -26.10 -8.71 -15.25
C ASP A 220 -25.40 -9.98 -14.75
N ALA A 221 -24.84 -10.79 -15.65
CA ALA A 221 -24.09 -11.99 -15.28
C ALA A 221 -22.91 -11.66 -14.34
N ALA A 222 -22.16 -10.58 -14.65
CA ALA A 222 -21.06 -10.09 -13.81
C ALA A 222 -21.56 -9.63 -12.43
N LEU A 223 -22.66 -8.87 -12.37
CA LEU A 223 -23.27 -8.43 -11.11
C LEU A 223 -23.72 -9.61 -10.24
N GLN A 224 -24.41 -10.59 -10.83
CA GLN A 224 -24.85 -11.79 -10.10
C GLN A 224 -23.66 -12.62 -9.59
N ALA A 225 -22.61 -12.77 -10.40
CA ALA A 225 -21.38 -13.46 -10.01
C ALA A 225 -20.69 -12.75 -8.84
N ALA A 226 -20.58 -11.42 -8.89
CA ALA A 226 -20.05 -10.62 -7.80
C ALA A 226 -20.87 -10.78 -6.51
N GLY A 227 -22.20 -10.76 -6.62
CA GLY A 227 -23.09 -10.99 -5.48
C GLY A 227 -22.97 -12.40 -4.88
N ARG A 228 -22.66 -13.43 -5.69
CA ARG A 228 -22.36 -14.78 -5.18
C ARG A 228 -21.04 -14.84 -4.41
N LYS A 229 -20.02 -14.12 -4.88
CA LYS A 229 -18.70 -14.03 -4.21
C LYS A 229 -18.76 -13.26 -2.89
N SER A 230 -19.68 -12.31 -2.78
CA SER A 230 -19.82 -11.46 -1.60
C SER A 230 -21.28 -11.21 -1.28
N ALA A 231 -21.80 -11.92 -0.28
CA ALA A 231 -23.15 -11.72 0.21
C ALA A 231 -23.37 -10.28 0.72
N SER A 232 -22.35 -9.68 1.36
CA SER A 232 -22.38 -8.28 1.79
C SER A 232 -22.56 -7.31 0.63
N PHE A 233 -22.02 -7.62 -0.56
CA PHE A 233 -22.21 -6.76 -1.72
C PHE A 233 -23.68 -6.68 -2.14
N ARG A 234 -24.45 -7.77 -2.05
CA ARG A 234 -25.88 -7.79 -2.41
C ARG A 234 -26.72 -6.83 -1.57
N GLU A 235 -26.28 -6.58 -0.34
CA GLU A 235 -26.99 -5.70 0.58
C GLU A 235 -26.72 -4.21 0.35
N THR A 236 -25.70 -3.89 -0.44
CA THR A 236 -25.35 -2.51 -0.78
C THR A 236 -26.43 -1.84 -1.63
N LYS A 237 -26.55 -0.51 -1.49
CA LYS A 237 -27.48 0.28 -2.31
C LYS A 237 -27.06 0.26 -3.78
N GLU A 238 -25.75 0.26 -4.01
CA GLU A 238 -25.11 0.21 -5.32
C GLU A 238 -25.51 -1.06 -6.08
N TYR A 239 -25.42 -2.23 -5.44
CA TYR A 239 -25.86 -3.49 -6.05
C TYR A 239 -27.34 -3.47 -6.43
N LYS A 240 -28.20 -3.02 -5.50
CA LYS A 240 -29.65 -2.96 -5.72
C LYS A 240 -30.00 -1.99 -6.87
N SER A 241 -29.30 -0.85 -6.95
CA SER A 241 -29.44 0.13 -8.02
C SER A 241 -29.04 -0.44 -9.38
N LEU A 242 -27.84 -1.02 -9.49
CA LEU A 242 -27.35 -1.64 -10.73
C LEU A 242 -28.26 -2.78 -11.20
N SER A 243 -28.73 -3.63 -10.29
CA SER A 243 -29.64 -4.73 -10.65
C SER A 243 -30.96 -4.23 -11.24
N SER A 244 -31.50 -3.14 -10.68
CA SER A 244 -32.72 -2.51 -11.21
C SER A 244 -32.50 -1.93 -12.61
N GLN A 245 -31.41 -1.18 -12.80
CA GLN A 245 -31.06 -0.59 -14.09
C GLN A 245 -30.87 -1.64 -15.19
N LEU A 246 -30.17 -2.73 -14.89
CA LEU A 246 -29.94 -3.81 -15.84
C LEU A 246 -31.21 -4.56 -16.21
N LYS A 247 -32.12 -4.80 -15.24
CA LYS A 247 -33.43 -5.40 -15.52
C LYS A 247 -34.24 -4.54 -16.47
N ALA A 248 -34.28 -3.22 -16.26
CA ALA A 248 -34.97 -2.30 -17.15
C ALA A 248 -34.36 -2.30 -18.56
N ALA A 249 -33.03 -2.25 -18.68
CA ALA A 249 -32.33 -2.29 -19.96
C ALA A 249 -32.59 -3.60 -20.74
N LEU A 250 -32.60 -4.74 -20.04
CA LEU A 250 -32.88 -6.05 -20.65
C LEU A 250 -34.32 -6.21 -21.11
N GLN A 251 -35.29 -5.57 -20.44
CA GLN A 251 -36.69 -5.54 -20.87
C GLN A 251 -36.89 -4.63 -22.08
N GLY A 252 -36.20 -3.48 -22.11
CA GLY A 252 -36.23 -2.54 -23.23
C GLY A 252 -35.63 -3.13 -24.51
N SER A 253 -34.55 -3.90 -24.40
CA SER A 253 -33.87 -4.54 -25.55
C SER A 253 -34.66 -5.70 -26.20
N ARG A 254 -35.78 -6.12 -25.62
CA ARG A 254 -36.66 -7.19 -26.16
C ARG A 254 -37.85 -6.64 -26.96
N ARG A 255 -38.04 -5.33 -26.97
CA ARG A 255 -39.04 -4.62 -27.76
C ARG A 255 -38.40 -4.05 -29.01
#